data_AF-A0A1G5CNJ8-F1
#
_entry.id   AF-A0A1G5CNJ8-F1
#
_cell.length_a   1.000
_cell.length_b   1.000
_cell.length_c   1.000
_cell.angle_alpha   90.00
_cell.angle_beta   90.00
_cell.angle_gamma   90.00
#
_symmetry.space_group_name_H-M   'P 1'
#
loop_
_entity.id
_entity.type
_entity.pdbx_description
1 polymer ?
#
loop_
_entity_poly.entity_id
_entity_poly.type
_entity_poly.pdbx_seq_one_letter_code
_entity_poly.pdbx_strand_id
1 'polypeptide(L)'
;MYIGIADTSHYKFADIICETINKSAVERDTGIAKRTPEYIKTKMDNGNAIIALDDDKFVGFCYIERWDHGKYVANSGLIVHHDYRSLGYAKKIKEKVFELSRTKFPEAKIFGITTGLAVMKINYELGYQPVTFSELTTDEAFWNGCQTCKNFDVLTRTNRKMCLCTGMLYDPNKKIKEPEKKVVSKTLHDRLQNIKKSILFKKDETKDPSK
;
A
#
# COMPACT_ATOMS: atom_id res chain seq x y z
N MET A 1 -14.05 -13.17 -12.77
CA MET A 1 -13.12 -12.59 -11.77
C MET A 1 -12.39 -13.63 -10.92
N TYR A 2 -11.10 -13.79 -11.13
CA TYR A 2 -10.16 -14.63 -10.37
C TYR A 2 -9.15 -13.75 -9.63
N ILE A 3 -8.83 -14.05 -8.37
CA ILE A 3 -7.72 -13.44 -7.62
C ILE A 3 -7.05 -14.55 -6.82
N GLY A 4 -5.83 -14.92 -7.19
CA GLY A 4 -5.15 -16.07 -6.60
C GLY A 4 -3.66 -16.08 -6.86
N ILE A 5 -3.01 -17.17 -6.43
CA ILE A 5 -1.58 -17.38 -6.64
C ILE A 5 -1.33 -17.52 -8.15
N ALA A 6 -0.38 -16.75 -8.65
CA ALA A 6 0.09 -16.86 -10.02
C ALA A 6 1.14 -17.97 -10.11
N ASP A 7 1.05 -18.76 -11.18
CA ASP A 7 1.93 -19.88 -11.51
C ASP A 7 2.44 -19.76 -12.96
N THR A 8 3.05 -20.83 -13.48
CA THR A 8 3.63 -20.86 -14.83
C THR A 8 2.60 -20.65 -15.95
N SER A 9 1.33 -21.01 -15.74
CA SER A 9 0.26 -20.76 -16.73
C SER A 9 -0.01 -19.25 -16.93
N HIS A 10 0.40 -18.43 -15.97
CA HIS A 10 0.23 -16.98 -15.98
C HIS A 10 1.42 -16.22 -16.59
N TYR A 11 2.46 -16.91 -17.08
CA TYR A 11 3.63 -16.28 -17.69
C TYR A 11 3.30 -15.33 -18.85
N LYS A 12 2.23 -15.63 -19.60
CA LYS A 12 1.72 -14.78 -20.68
C LYS A 12 1.38 -13.35 -20.24
N PHE A 13 1.18 -13.13 -18.94
CA PHE A 13 0.88 -11.81 -18.38
C PHE A 13 2.13 -11.02 -17.92
N ALA A 14 3.34 -11.60 -17.98
CA ALA A 14 4.54 -10.94 -17.46
C ALA A 14 4.82 -9.60 -18.15
N ASP A 15 4.65 -9.53 -19.47
CA ASP A 15 4.89 -8.30 -20.24
C ASP A 15 3.88 -7.20 -19.89
N ILE A 16 2.58 -7.53 -19.87
CA ILE A 16 1.53 -6.56 -19.52
C ILE A 16 1.64 -6.08 -18.06
N ILE A 17 2.13 -6.91 -17.13
CA ILE A 17 2.44 -6.49 -15.76
C ILE A 17 3.52 -5.41 -15.78
N CYS A 18 4.64 -5.65 -16.48
CA CYS A 18 5.74 -4.69 -16.60
C CYS A 18 5.30 -3.39 -17.29
N GLU A 19 4.52 -3.50 -18.36
CA GLU A 19 3.94 -2.34 -19.05
C GLU A 19 3.04 -1.54 -18.12
N THR A 20 2.15 -2.20 -17.37
CA THR A 20 1.23 -1.54 -16.43
C THR A 20 1.98 -0.83 -15.31
N ILE A 21 3.07 -1.41 -14.81
CA ILE A 21 3.97 -0.76 -13.84
C ILE A 21 4.56 0.52 -14.42
N ASN A 22 5.13 0.43 -15.63
CA ASN A 22 5.75 1.57 -16.31
C ASN A 22 4.74 2.68 -16.60
N LYS A 23 3.59 2.32 -17.19
CA LYS A 23 2.50 3.26 -17.51
C LYS A 23 1.98 3.96 -16.26
N SER A 24 1.80 3.22 -15.15
CA SER A 24 1.36 3.80 -13.88
C SER A 24 2.38 4.77 -13.26
N ALA A 25 3.68 4.52 -13.46
CA ALA A 25 4.74 5.41 -13.00
C ALA A 25 4.67 6.76 -13.74
N VAL A 26 4.48 6.71 -15.06
CA VAL A 26 4.36 7.88 -15.94
C VAL A 26 3.09 8.67 -15.64
N GLU A 27 1.92 8.03 -15.62
CA GLU A 27 0.63 8.69 -15.41
C GLU A 27 0.53 9.42 -14.06
N ARG A 28 1.19 8.90 -13.03
CA ARG A 28 1.15 9.46 -11.67
C ARG A 28 2.31 10.40 -11.40
N ASP A 29 3.17 10.63 -12.39
CA ASP A 29 4.46 11.28 -12.24
C ASP A 29 5.16 10.85 -10.93
N THR A 30 5.26 9.54 -10.72
CA THR A 30 5.75 8.98 -9.46
C THR A 30 6.89 8.00 -9.71
N GLY A 31 7.77 7.88 -8.72
CA GLY A 31 8.90 6.98 -8.80
C GLY A 31 8.49 5.55 -8.49
N ILE A 32 8.24 4.75 -9.54
CA ILE A 32 8.09 3.29 -9.42
C ILE A 32 9.21 2.65 -10.22
N ALA A 33 9.97 1.77 -9.57
CA ALA A 33 11.03 1.05 -10.24
C ALA A 33 10.46 0.03 -11.23
N LYS A 34 11.08 -0.03 -12.41
CA LYS A 34 10.73 -0.94 -13.49
C LYS A 34 11.03 -2.39 -13.09
N ARG A 35 10.34 -3.33 -13.75
CA ARG A 35 10.57 -4.77 -13.62
C ARG A 35 10.75 -5.39 -15.00
N THR A 36 11.47 -6.51 -15.05
CA THR A 36 11.60 -7.31 -16.27
C THR A 36 10.61 -8.47 -16.23
N PRO A 37 10.15 -8.96 -17.40
CA PRO A 37 9.28 -10.13 -17.47
C PRO A 37 9.89 -11.36 -16.78
N GLU A 38 11.20 -11.58 -16.93
CA GLU A 38 11.93 -12.69 -16.31
C GLU A 38 11.82 -12.61 -14.78
N TYR A 39 12.04 -11.42 -14.23
CA TYR A 39 11.94 -11.20 -12.79
C TYR A 39 10.51 -11.47 -12.29
N ILE A 40 9.48 -11.05 -13.02
CA ILE A 40 8.07 -11.34 -12.69
C ILE A 40 7.79 -12.84 -12.75
N LYS A 41 8.25 -13.54 -13.78
CA LYS A 41 8.10 -15.00 -13.93
C LYS A 41 8.74 -15.75 -12.76
N THR A 42 9.92 -15.33 -12.29
CA THR A 42 10.53 -15.95 -11.09
C THR A 42 9.64 -15.84 -9.85
N LYS A 43 8.81 -14.79 -9.71
CA LYS A 43 7.89 -14.67 -8.58
C LYS A 43 6.72 -15.63 -8.71
N MET A 44 6.26 -15.89 -9.92
CA MET A 44 5.23 -16.89 -10.23
C MET A 44 5.77 -18.30 -9.95
N ASP A 45 6.99 -18.62 -10.36
CA ASP A 45 7.62 -19.94 -10.14
C ASP A 45 7.72 -20.31 -8.67
N ASN A 46 8.08 -19.32 -7.85
CA ASN A 46 8.20 -19.50 -6.42
C ASN A 46 6.84 -19.51 -5.70
N GLY A 47 5.72 -19.40 -6.43
CA GLY A 47 4.37 -19.23 -5.88
C GLY A 47 4.26 -18.00 -4.99
N ASN A 48 5.05 -16.96 -5.28
CA ASN A 48 5.21 -15.75 -4.48
C ASN A 48 4.53 -14.55 -5.16
N ALA A 49 3.56 -14.80 -6.04
CA ALA A 49 2.86 -13.77 -6.77
C ALA A 49 1.35 -13.99 -6.67
N ILE A 50 0.60 -12.88 -6.56
CA ILE A 50 -0.85 -12.85 -6.69
C ILE A 50 -1.18 -12.13 -7.98
N ILE A 51 -2.05 -12.73 -8.79
CA ILE A 51 -2.61 -12.13 -9.99
C ILE A 51 -4.12 -12.06 -9.87
N ALA A 52 -4.68 -10.96 -10.38
CA ALA A 52 -6.12 -10.79 -10.57
C ALA A 52 -6.43 -10.77 -12.06
N LEU A 53 -7.45 -11.53 -12.45
CA LEU A 53 -7.91 -11.67 -13.83
C LEU A 53 -9.43 -11.53 -13.93
N ASP A 54 -9.89 -10.92 -15.01
CA ASP A 54 -11.28 -11.00 -15.44
C ASP A 54 -11.34 -11.82 -16.72
N ASP A 55 -11.72 -13.09 -16.58
CA ASP A 55 -11.47 -14.15 -17.56
C ASP A 55 -9.98 -14.18 -17.94
N ASP A 56 -9.65 -13.88 -19.20
CA ASP A 56 -8.27 -13.80 -19.71
C ASP A 56 -7.68 -12.38 -19.70
N LYS A 57 -8.38 -11.40 -19.09
CA LYS A 57 -7.91 -10.00 -19.02
C LYS A 57 -7.15 -9.74 -17.73
N PHE A 58 -5.98 -9.13 -17.85
CA PHE A 58 -5.18 -8.71 -16.71
C PHE A 58 -5.85 -7.57 -15.92
N VAL A 59 -6.10 -7.80 -14.62
CA VAL A 59 -6.71 -6.81 -13.71
C VAL A 59 -5.67 -6.20 -12.79
N GLY A 60 -4.76 -7.00 -12.23
CA GLY A 60 -3.74 -6.50 -11.32
C GLY A 60 -2.80 -7.58 -10.80
N PHE A 61 -1.75 -7.14 -10.11
CA PHE A 61 -0.66 -7.99 -9.67
C PHE A 61 -0.06 -7.47 -8.37
N CYS A 62 0.52 -8.37 -7.57
CA CYS A 62 1.42 -8.06 -6.46
C CYS A 62 2.29 -9.28 -6.17
N TYR A 63 3.50 -9.09 -5.65
CA TYR A 63 4.40 -10.20 -5.37
C TYR A 63 5.12 -10.05 -4.03
N ILE A 64 5.68 -11.17 -3.58
CA ILE A 64 6.38 -11.35 -2.34
C ILE A 64 7.87 -11.50 -2.62
N GLU A 65 8.68 -10.87 -1.78
CA GLU A 65 10.12 -11.05 -1.78
C GLU A 65 10.66 -11.11 -0.35
N ARG A 66 11.69 -11.92 -0.14
CA ARG A 66 12.28 -12.17 1.18
C ARG A 66 13.60 -11.44 1.29
N TRP A 67 13.88 -10.90 2.47
CA TRP A 67 15.08 -10.10 2.75
C TRP A 67 15.66 -10.44 4.11
N ASP A 68 16.93 -10.09 4.34
CA ASP A 68 17.69 -10.35 5.58
C ASP A 68 17.47 -11.78 6.09
N HIS A 69 17.78 -12.77 5.24
CA HIS A 69 17.64 -14.21 5.55
C HIS A 69 16.23 -14.62 6.00
N GLY A 70 15.19 -13.92 5.54
CA GLY A 70 13.79 -14.23 5.83
C GLY A 70 13.24 -13.57 7.08
N LYS A 71 14.00 -12.68 7.73
CA LYS A 71 13.50 -11.82 8.81
C LYS A 71 12.42 -10.86 8.30
N TYR A 72 12.55 -10.40 7.06
CA TYR A 72 11.59 -9.51 6.43
C TYR A 72 11.03 -10.08 5.14
N VAL A 73 9.79 -9.70 4.87
CA VAL A 73 9.09 -9.95 3.63
C VAL A 73 8.55 -8.64 3.08
N ALA A 74 8.80 -8.36 1.81
CA ALA A 74 8.22 -7.21 1.12
C ALA A 74 7.03 -7.65 0.26
N ASN A 75 5.89 -6.98 0.44
CA ASN A 75 4.75 -7.11 -0.47
C ASN A 75 4.82 -6.00 -1.52
N SER A 76 5.48 -6.31 -2.63
CA SER A 76 5.96 -5.38 -3.65
C SER A 76 5.14 -5.43 -4.95
N GLY A 77 5.29 -4.42 -5.80
CA GLY A 77 4.71 -4.42 -7.14
C GLY A 77 3.17 -4.44 -7.19
N LEU A 78 2.49 -3.91 -6.17
CA LEU A 78 1.03 -3.78 -6.20
C LEU A 78 0.63 -2.84 -7.36
N ILE A 79 -0.04 -3.40 -8.36
CA ILE A 79 -0.52 -2.65 -9.52
C ILE A 79 -1.91 -3.12 -9.94
N VAL A 80 -2.70 -2.20 -10.46
CA VAL A 80 -4.03 -2.46 -11.04
C VAL A 80 -4.09 -1.76 -12.39
N HIS A 81 -4.51 -2.52 -13.40
CA HIS A 81 -4.70 -2.04 -14.76
C HIS A 81 -5.68 -0.85 -14.78
N HIS A 82 -5.45 0.14 -15.64
CA HIS A 82 -6.17 1.42 -15.57
C HIS A 82 -7.69 1.28 -15.65
N ASP A 83 -8.17 0.35 -16.49
CA ASP A 83 -9.61 0.08 -16.68
C ASP A 83 -10.29 -0.49 -15.45
N TYR A 84 -9.52 -1.02 -14.48
CA TYR A 84 -10.03 -1.63 -13.26
C TYR A 84 -9.73 -0.81 -12.01
N ARG A 85 -9.17 0.40 -12.15
CA ARG A 85 -8.90 1.29 -11.02
C ARG A 85 -10.21 1.78 -10.41
N SER A 86 -10.16 2.14 -9.13
CA SER A 86 -11.32 2.61 -8.35
C SER A 86 -12.44 1.57 -8.13
N LEU A 87 -12.26 0.32 -8.58
CA LEU A 87 -13.20 -0.80 -8.35
C LEU A 87 -12.84 -1.67 -7.13
N GLY A 88 -11.87 -1.25 -6.33
CA GLY A 88 -11.47 -1.94 -5.09
C GLY A 88 -10.51 -3.14 -5.26
N TYR A 89 -10.07 -3.47 -6.47
CA TYR A 89 -9.17 -4.61 -6.70
C TYR A 89 -7.80 -4.48 -6.01
N ALA A 90 -7.27 -3.26 -5.86
CA ALA A 90 -6.00 -3.03 -5.17
C ALA A 90 -6.04 -3.56 -3.72
N LYS A 91 -7.17 -3.36 -3.02
CA LYS A 91 -7.38 -3.85 -1.66
C LYS A 91 -7.44 -5.38 -1.65
N LYS A 92 -8.27 -5.98 -2.51
CA LYS A 92 -8.42 -7.45 -2.61
C LYS A 92 -7.09 -8.17 -2.92
N ILE A 93 -6.31 -7.64 -3.86
CA ILE A 93 -4.99 -8.18 -4.20
C ILE A 93 -4.04 -8.04 -3.01
N LYS A 94 -4.03 -6.88 -2.33
CA LYS A 94 -3.14 -6.64 -1.20
C LYS A 94 -3.50 -7.49 0.02
N GLU A 95 -4.79 -7.74 0.27
CA GLU A 95 -5.26 -8.69 1.28
C GLU A 95 -4.77 -10.12 0.98
N LYS A 96 -4.94 -10.58 -0.28
CA LYS A 96 -4.51 -11.92 -0.69
C LYS A 96 -3.00 -12.14 -0.61
N VAL A 97 -2.19 -11.16 -1.03
CA VAL A 97 -0.73 -11.27 -0.91
C VAL A 97 -0.28 -11.15 0.54
N PHE A 98 -1.01 -10.40 1.38
CA PHE A 98 -0.73 -10.37 2.82
C PHE A 98 -1.01 -11.72 3.48
N GLU A 99 -2.16 -12.33 3.20
CA GLU A 99 -2.53 -13.68 3.64
C GLU A 99 -1.47 -14.71 3.21
N LEU A 100 -1.04 -14.66 1.93
CA LEU A 100 0.02 -15.52 1.42
C LEU A 100 1.34 -15.31 2.16
N SER A 101 1.75 -14.06 2.42
CA SER A 101 2.95 -13.75 3.20
C SER A 101 2.87 -14.28 4.63
N ARG A 102 1.71 -14.12 5.30
CA ARG A 102 1.48 -14.65 6.66
C ARG A 102 1.52 -16.19 6.69
N THR A 103 1.01 -16.84 5.65
CA THR A 103 0.99 -18.30 5.55
C THR A 103 2.38 -18.86 5.29
N LYS A 104 3.12 -18.30 4.34
CA LYS A 104 4.46 -18.78 3.97
C LYS A 104 5.55 -18.37 4.96
N PHE A 105 5.40 -17.20 5.59
CA PHE A 105 6.43 -16.58 6.44
C PHE A 105 5.81 -16.07 7.75
N PRO A 106 5.30 -16.95 8.61
CA PRO A 106 4.54 -16.58 9.80
C PRO A 106 5.34 -15.74 10.81
N GLU A 107 6.65 -15.91 10.89
CA GLU A 107 7.51 -15.16 11.82
C GLU A 107 8.08 -13.87 11.22
N ALA A 108 7.98 -13.70 9.90
CA ALA A 108 8.60 -12.57 9.22
C ALA A 108 7.78 -11.30 9.41
N LYS A 109 8.49 -10.17 9.57
CA LYS A 109 7.88 -8.85 9.49
C LYS A 109 7.58 -8.52 8.03
N ILE A 110 6.38 -8.00 7.76
CA ILE A 110 5.97 -7.66 6.40
C ILE A 110 6.08 -6.16 6.22
N PHE A 111 6.75 -5.70 5.16
CA PHE A 111 6.92 -4.29 4.92
C PHE A 111 6.64 -3.90 3.47
N GLY A 112 6.56 -2.58 3.26
CA GLY A 112 6.51 -1.98 1.95
C GLY A 112 6.82 -0.50 2.02
N ILE A 113 7.20 0.07 0.89
CA ILE A 113 7.40 1.50 0.73
C ILE A 113 6.42 2.01 -0.34
N THR A 114 5.84 3.19 -0.14
CA THR A 114 4.91 3.78 -1.12
C THR A 114 4.85 5.29 -1.03
N THR A 115 4.56 5.94 -2.15
CA THR A 115 4.16 7.36 -2.22
C THR A 115 2.64 7.53 -2.26
N GLY A 116 1.89 6.44 -2.48
CA GLY A 116 0.46 6.50 -2.80
C GLY A 116 -0.44 6.39 -1.56
N LEU A 117 -1.27 7.41 -1.33
CA LEU A 117 -2.23 7.43 -0.22
C LEU A 117 -3.18 6.22 -0.21
N ALA A 118 -3.64 5.76 -1.37
CA ALA A 118 -4.50 4.58 -1.46
C ALA A 118 -3.81 3.32 -0.89
N VAL A 119 -2.51 3.13 -1.21
CA VAL A 119 -1.73 2.00 -0.69
C VAL A 119 -1.47 2.15 0.80
N MET A 120 -1.20 3.37 1.27
CA MET A 120 -1.03 3.64 2.71
C MET A 120 -2.29 3.30 3.51
N LYS A 121 -3.49 3.66 3.01
CA LYS A 121 -4.76 3.31 3.67
C LYS A 121 -4.97 1.80 3.74
N ILE A 122 -4.75 1.09 2.63
CA ILE A 122 -4.87 -0.38 2.59
C ILE A 122 -3.88 -1.01 3.58
N ASN A 123 -2.62 -0.57 3.59
CA ASN A 123 -1.62 -1.07 4.52
C ASN A 123 -2.02 -0.82 5.98
N TYR A 124 -2.54 0.37 6.30
CA TYR A 124 -3.01 0.70 7.65
C TYR A 124 -4.17 -0.21 8.09
N GLU A 125 -5.15 -0.46 7.21
CA GLU A 125 -6.25 -1.40 7.46
C GLU A 125 -5.76 -2.84 7.71
N LEU A 126 -4.65 -3.23 7.07
CA LEU A 126 -3.97 -4.51 7.30
C LEU A 126 -3.04 -4.51 8.52
N GLY A 127 -3.01 -3.41 9.29
CA GLY A 127 -2.26 -3.29 10.54
C GLY A 127 -0.81 -2.84 10.40
N TYR A 128 -0.37 -2.41 9.22
CA TYR A 128 0.96 -1.84 9.05
C TYR A 128 1.04 -0.48 9.75
N GLN A 129 2.16 -0.20 10.39
CA GLN A 129 2.45 1.08 11.01
C GLN A 129 3.52 1.83 10.21
N PRO A 130 3.45 3.16 10.10
CA PRO A 130 4.52 3.95 9.50
C PRO A 130 5.80 3.82 10.34
N VAL A 131 6.93 3.63 9.66
CA VAL A 131 8.26 3.48 10.27
C VAL A 131 9.31 4.24 9.46
N THR A 132 10.45 4.52 10.08
CA THR A 132 11.63 5.03 9.36
C THR A 132 12.30 3.90 8.58
N PHE A 133 13.09 4.22 7.55
CA PHE A 133 13.77 3.19 6.76
C PHE A 133 14.78 2.38 7.57
N SER A 134 15.30 2.93 8.67
CA SER A 134 16.18 2.20 9.60
C SER A 134 15.50 1.02 10.30
N GLU A 135 14.16 0.98 10.34
CA GLU A 135 13.40 -0.16 10.88
C GLU A 135 13.12 -1.24 9.82
N LEU A 136 13.45 -0.98 8.55
CA LEU A 136 13.27 -1.93 7.44
C LEU A 136 14.53 -2.79 7.26
N THR A 137 14.65 -3.42 6.09
CA THR A 137 15.80 -4.24 5.74
C THR A 137 17.06 -3.41 5.46
N THR A 138 18.23 -3.95 5.82
CA THR A 138 19.53 -3.39 5.44
C THR A 138 20.09 -4.00 4.15
N ASP A 139 19.41 -4.99 3.57
CA ASP A 139 19.83 -5.71 2.38
C ASP A 139 19.98 -4.78 1.17
N GLU A 140 21.19 -4.71 0.62
CA GLU A 140 21.49 -3.87 -0.53
C GLU A 140 20.68 -4.24 -1.77
N ALA A 141 20.35 -5.53 -1.94
CA ALA A 141 19.57 -5.99 -3.09
C ALA A 141 18.16 -5.40 -3.11
N PHE A 142 17.53 -5.21 -1.93
CA PHE A 142 16.25 -4.53 -1.84
C PHE A 142 16.35 -3.08 -2.32
N TRP A 143 17.35 -2.34 -1.82
CA TRP A 143 17.54 -0.92 -2.16
C TRP A 143 17.98 -0.73 -3.62
N ASN A 144 18.74 -1.68 -4.17
CA ASN A 144 19.08 -1.73 -5.60
C ASN A 144 17.83 -1.95 -6.48
N GLY A 145 16.79 -2.59 -5.94
CA GLY A 145 15.48 -2.70 -6.59
C GLY A 145 14.80 -1.35 -6.88
N CYS A 146 15.29 -0.24 -6.30
CA CYS A 146 14.84 1.12 -6.54
C CYS A 146 15.67 1.87 -7.60
N GLN A 147 16.73 1.30 -8.19
CA GLN A 147 17.66 2.01 -9.09
C GLN A 147 17.00 2.68 -10.29
N THR A 148 15.92 2.10 -10.81
CA THR A 148 15.18 2.63 -11.97
C THR A 148 14.07 3.61 -11.58
N CYS A 149 13.89 3.88 -10.29
CA CYS A 149 12.98 4.89 -9.77
C CYS A 149 13.54 6.29 -10.02
N LYS A 150 12.70 7.23 -10.47
CA LYS A 150 13.11 8.63 -10.69
C LYS A 150 13.64 9.35 -9.43
N ASN A 151 13.35 8.81 -8.24
CA ASN A 151 13.77 9.36 -6.94
C ASN A 151 14.97 8.60 -6.33
N PHE A 152 15.66 7.77 -7.11
CA PHE A 152 16.80 6.98 -6.63
C PHE A 152 17.96 7.88 -6.15
N ASP A 153 18.12 9.06 -6.74
CA ASP A 153 19.04 10.10 -6.29
C ASP A 153 18.78 10.49 -4.82
N VAL A 154 17.51 10.67 -4.43
CA VAL A 154 17.12 11.02 -3.06
C VAL A 154 17.45 9.89 -2.10
N LEU A 155 17.18 8.65 -2.49
CA LEU A 155 17.54 7.48 -1.70
C LEU A 155 19.06 7.40 -1.47
N THR A 156 19.84 7.72 -2.50
CA THR A 156 21.31 7.63 -2.48
C THR A 156 21.92 8.74 -1.62
N ARG A 157 21.55 10.00 -1.85
CA ARG A 157 22.11 11.15 -1.10
C ARG A 157 21.76 11.14 0.39
N THR A 158 20.68 10.46 0.77
CA THR A 158 20.25 10.32 2.17
C THR A 158 20.81 9.05 2.82
N ASN A 159 21.70 8.31 2.13
CA ASN A 159 22.26 7.05 2.59
C ASN A 159 21.17 6.04 3.00
N ARG A 160 20.10 5.94 2.21
CA ARG A 160 18.95 5.04 2.42
C ARG A 160 18.22 5.27 3.76
N LYS A 161 18.44 6.40 4.43
CA LYS A 161 17.75 6.74 5.69
C LYS A 161 16.32 7.26 5.45
N MET A 162 16.04 7.83 4.27
CA MET A 162 14.72 8.30 3.89
C MET A 162 14.56 8.43 2.36
N CYS A 163 13.33 8.50 1.88
CA CYS A 163 13.00 8.85 0.50
C CYS A 163 11.62 9.54 0.50
N LEU A 164 11.08 9.87 -0.66
CA LEU A 164 9.69 10.34 -0.79
C LEU A 164 8.69 9.24 -0.43
N CYS A 165 9.10 7.98 -0.49
CA CYS A 165 8.26 6.87 -0.06
C CYS A 165 8.16 6.81 1.47
N THR A 166 6.97 6.57 1.98
CA THR A 166 6.74 6.22 3.38
C THR A 166 6.98 4.73 3.59
N GLY A 167 7.84 4.39 4.55
CA GLY A 167 8.02 3.01 5.02
C GLY A 167 6.86 2.60 5.91
N MET A 168 6.29 1.42 5.67
CA MET A 168 5.25 0.85 6.51
C MET A 168 5.59 -0.60 6.84
N LEU A 169 5.40 -0.98 8.11
CA LEU A 169 5.81 -2.27 8.65
C LEU A 169 4.67 -2.89 9.46
N TYR A 170 4.36 -4.14 9.13
CA TYR A 170 3.58 -5.04 9.95
C TYR A 170 4.53 -5.97 10.70
N ASP A 171 4.39 -6.03 12.02
CA ASP A 171 5.17 -6.90 12.89
C ASP A 171 4.22 -7.91 13.54
N PRO A 172 4.31 -9.22 13.20
CA PRO A 172 3.38 -10.22 13.72
C PRO A 172 3.44 -10.39 15.23
N ASN A 173 4.55 -10.00 15.86
CA ASN A 173 4.77 -10.13 17.29
C ASN A 173 4.34 -8.88 18.06
N LYS A 174 4.03 -7.77 17.39
CA LYS A 174 3.51 -6.57 18.05
C LYS A 174 1.98 -6.61 18.10
N LYS A 175 1.43 -6.58 19.32
CA LYS A 175 0.01 -6.28 19.50
C LYS A 175 -0.25 -4.85 19.04
N ILE A 176 -1.01 -4.68 17.95
CA ILE A 176 -1.54 -3.38 17.56
C ILE A 176 -2.51 -2.97 18.67
N LYS A 177 -2.18 -1.92 19.43
CA LYS A 177 -3.14 -1.34 20.35
C LYS A 177 -4.26 -0.78 19.49
N GLU A 178 -5.47 -1.36 19.58
CA GLU A 178 -6.64 -0.73 18.98
C GLU A 178 -6.70 0.71 19.49
N PRO A 179 -6.99 1.70 18.62
CA PRO A 179 -7.23 3.04 19.08
C PRO A 179 -8.37 2.95 20.09
N GLU A 180 -8.08 3.28 21.36
CA GLU A 180 -9.11 3.36 22.40
C GLU A 180 -10.26 4.19 21.82
N LYS A 181 -11.45 3.58 21.71
CA LYS A 181 -12.66 4.30 21.34
C LYS A 181 -12.84 5.36 22.42
N LYS A 182 -12.40 6.60 22.15
CA LYS A 182 -12.64 7.73 23.03
C LYS A 182 -14.14 7.86 23.15
N VAL A 183 -14.68 7.38 24.27
CA VAL A 183 -16.08 7.56 24.64
C VAL A 183 -16.26 9.07 24.74
N VAL A 184 -16.88 9.66 23.72
CA VAL A 184 -17.26 11.08 23.78
C VAL A 184 -18.22 11.19 24.96
N SER A 185 -17.78 11.85 26.03
CA SER A 185 -18.63 12.01 27.20
C SER A 185 -19.91 12.73 26.77
N LYS A 186 -21.06 12.28 27.27
CA LYS A 186 -22.37 12.92 27.01
C LYS A 186 -22.29 14.45 27.16
N THR A 187 -21.57 14.89 28.19
CA THR A 187 -21.30 16.30 28.49
C THR A 187 -20.59 17.08 27.38
N LEU A 188 -19.65 16.48 26.65
CA LEU A 188 -18.98 17.12 25.51
C LEU A 188 -19.92 17.21 24.29
N HIS A 189 -20.71 16.17 24.05
CA HIS A 189 -21.71 16.18 22.99
C HIS A 189 -22.78 17.26 23.23
N ASP A 190 -23.30 17.34 24.46
CA ASP A 190 -24.30 18.33 24.86
C ASP A 190 -23.75 19.76 24.77
N ARG A 191 -22.50 19.99 25.18
CA ARG A 191 -21.82 21.28 25.02
C ARG A 191 -21.66 21.68 23.54
N LEU A 192 -21.25 20.75 22.68
CA LEU A 192 -21.12 20.99 21.24
C LEU A 192 -22.48 21.27 20.56
N GLN A 193 -23.54 20.57 20.98
CA GLN A 193 -24.90 20.84 20.49
C GLN A 193 -25.40 22.22 20.93
N ASN A 194 -25.13 22.63 22.18
CA ASN A 194 -25.51 23.95 22.68
C ASN A 194 -24.75 25.08 21.98
N ILE A 195 -23.46 24.89 21.67
CA ILE A 195 -22.67 25.84 20.88
C ILE A 195 -23.21 25.94 19.44
N LYS A 196 -23.56 24.81 18.81
CA LYS A 196 -24.18 24.84 17.47
C LYS A 196 -25.51 25.58 17.47
N LYS A 197 -26.36 25.35 18.48
CA LYS A 197 -27.63 26.08 18.63
C LYS A 197 -27.40 27.57 18.80
N SER A 198 -26.49 28.01 19.68
CA SER A 198 -26.26 29.44 19.91
C SER A 198 -25.69 30.18 18.70
N ILE A 199 -24.90 29.50 17.85
CA ILE A 199 -24.40 30.06 16.59
C ILE A 199 -25.52 30.15 15.53
N LEU A 200 -26.43 29.17 15.46
CA LEU A 200 -27.60 29.24 14.58
C LEU A 200 -28.56 30.35 14.99
N PHE A 201 -28.89 30.47 16.28
CA PHE A 201 -29.83 31.49 16.78
C PHE A 201 -29.31 32.93 16.62
N LYS A 202 -27.98 33.15 16.66
CA LYS A 202 -27.39 34.47 16.35
C LYS A 202 -27.51 34.89 14.89
N LYS A 203 -27.83 33.98 13.97
CA LYS A 203 -27.93 34.27 12.54
C LYS A 203 -29.34 34.74 12.13
N ASP A 204 -30.33 34.53 12.99
CA ASP A 204 -31.72 34.93 12.74
C ASP A 204 -32.05 36.32 13.32
N GLU A 205 -31.28 36.82 14.28
CA GLU A 205 -31.50 38.16 14.87
C GLU A 205 -30.90 39.33 14.05
N THR A 206 -30.20 39.07 12.93
CA THR A 206 -29.62 40.11 12.07
C THR A 206 -30.44 40.44 10.81
N LYS A 207 -31.71 40.01 10.74
CA LYS A 207 -32.66 40.53 9.76
C LYS A 207 -33.66 41.47 10.43
N ASP A 208 -33.27 42.73 10.56
CA ASP A 208 -34.18 43.84 10.85
C ASP A 208 -35.15 44.05 9.66
N PRO A 209 -36.47 44.01 9.85
CA PRO A 209 -37.46 44.36 8.82
C PRO A 209 -37.83 45.85 8.85
N SER A 210 -36.90 46.77 9.11
CA SER A 210 -37.18 48.21 9.07
C SER A 210 -35.98 49.11 8.77
N LYS A 211 -35.59 49.22 7.49
CA LYS A 211 -35.23 50.48 6.79
C LYS A 211 -34.84 50.25 5.33
#